data_AF-A0A2V2RGR4-F1
#
_entry.id   AF-A0A2V2RGR4-F1
#
_cell.length_a   1.000
_cell.length_b   1.000
_cell.length_c   1.000
_cell.angle_alpha   90.00
_cell.angle_beta   90.00
_cell.angle_gamma   90.00
#
_symmetry.space_group_name_H-M   'P 1'
#
loop_
_entity.id
_entity.type
_entity.pdbx_description
1 polymer ?
#
loop_
_entity_poly.entity_id
_entity_poly.type
_entity_poly.pdbx_seq_one_letter_code
_entity_poly.pdbx_strand_id
1 'polypeptide(L)'
;MELVIKEMQMSREGFTFVEVLVSMLLVMVALLFIGETNMTALNLIGRGKINQHATLLLFQKIEELRGVPLEQLTAGEFETPSGTFTINWRIEDHVPYVGTKQIRCRILYNPTQAVVVESLFYRSE
;
A
#
# COMPACT_ATOMS: atom_id res chain seq x y z
N MET A 1 41.27 45.98 40.98
CA MET A 1 40.52 45.66 39.75
C MET A 1 41.24 44.52 39.05
N GLU A 2 41.29 43.32 39.65
CA GLU A 2 41.82 42.09 39.03
C GLU A 2 41.14 40.85 39.63
N LEU A 3 39.85 40.98 39.92
CA LEU A 3 38.99 39.81 40.10
C LEU A 3 38.48 39.44 38.70
N VAL A 4 38.37 38.13 38.45
CA VAL A 4 37.71 37.52 37.28
C VAL A 4 38.60 37.27 36.06
N ILE A 5 39.68 36.50 36.24
CA ILE A 5 40.05 35.47 35.25
C ILE A 5 40.33 34.18 36.02
N LYS A 6 39.31 33.65 36.69
CA LYS A 6 39.29 32.23 37.07
C LYS A 6 39.16 31.50 35.74
N GLU A 7 40.29 31.09 35.19
CA GLU A 7 40.33 30.26 33.99
C GLU A 7 39.33 29.11 34.18
N MET A 8 38.23 29.16 33.43
CA MET A 8 37.50 27.96 33.06
C MET A 8 38.45 27.16 32.17
N GLN A 9 39.46 26.53 32.77
CA GLN A 9 40.18 25.44 32.15
C GLN A 9 39.18 24.30 31.99
N MET A 10 38.44 24.34 30.89
CA MET A 10 37.71 23.17 30.41
C MET A 10 38.75 22.07 30.21
N SER A 11 38.72 21.07 31.10
CA SER A 11 39.52 19.85 30.97
C SER A 11 39.26 19.28 29.58
N ARG A 12 40.24 19.38 28.68
CA ARG A 12 40.17 18.79 27.34
C ARG A 12 40.59 17.34 27.47
N GLU A 13 39.72 16.53 28.05
CA GLU A 13 39.89 15.07 28.04
C GLU A 13 39.56 14.58 26.63
N GLY A 14 40.58 14.10 25.92
CA GLY A 14 40.43 13.49 24.61
C GLY A 14 39.82 12.10 24.73
N PHE A 15 39.19 11.62 23.66
CA PHE A 15 38.64 10.27 23.60
C PHE A 15 39.73 9.20 23.66
N THR A 16 39.47 8.16 24.43
CA THR A 16 40.33 6.96 24.45
C THR A 16 40.15 6.16 23.16
N PHE A 17 41.18 5.39 22.77
CA PHE A 17 41.11 4.53 21.58
C PHE A 17 39.96 3.52 21.64
N VAL A 18 39.66 3.02 22.85
CA VAL A 18 38.55 2.08 23.09
C VAL A 18 37.21 2.76 22.85
N GLU A 19 37.02 3.99 23.31
CA GLU A 19 35.77 4.74 23.06
C GLU A 19 35.55 5.01 21.57
N VAL A 20 36.62 5.30 20.82
CA VAL A 20 36.52 5.48 19.36
C VAL A 20 36.09 4.18 18.68
N LEU A 21 36.66 3.03 19.06
CA LEU A 21 36.26 1.73 18.52
C LEU A 21 34.79 1.39 18.84
N VAL A 22 34.35 1.63 20.08
CA VAL A 22 32.96 1.41 20.47
C VAL A 22 32.03 2.35 19.71
N SER A 23 32.42 3.62 19.54
CA SER A 23 31.62 4.60 18.78
C SER A 23 31.49 4.21 17.31
N MET A 24 32.58 3.77 16.67
CA MET A 24 32.53 3.26 15.30
C MET A 24 31.63 2.02 15.17
N LEU A 25 31.67 1.11 16.14
CA LEU A 25 30.79 -0.06 16.16
C LEU A 25 29.31 0.34 16.28
N LEU A 26 28.98 1.26 17.18
CA LEU A 26 27.62 1.76 17.35
C LEU A 26 27.12 2.47 16.09
N VAL A 27 27.96 3.28 15.44
CA VAL A 27 27.62 3.93 14.17
C VAL A 27 27.38 2.89 13.07
N MET A 28 28.21 1.85 12.99
CA MET A 28 28.04 0.79 12.00
C MET A 28 26.73 0.03 12.19
N VAL A 29 26.39 -0.33 13.42
CA VAL A 29 25.11 -0.99 13.76
C VAL A 29 23.93 -0.07 13.44
N ALA A 30 24.01 1.22 13.77
CA ALA A 30 22.96 2.18 13.45
C ALA A 30 22.73 2.33 11.94
N LEU A 31 23.79 2.33 11.13
CA LEU A 31 23.68 2.42 9.67
C LEU A 31 23.00 1.18 9.06
N LEU A 32 23.22 -0.01 9.62
CA LEU A 32 22.54 -1.23 9.18
C LEU A 32 21.02 -1.14 9.37
N PHE A 33 20.56 -0.67 10.53
CA PHE A 33 19.13 -0.49 10.80
C PHE A 33 18.46 0.53 9.85
N ILE A 34 19.17 1.61 9.50
CA ILE A 34 18.66 2.60 8.53
C ILE A 34 18.50 1.99 7.13
N GLY A 35 19.40 1.08 6.73
CA GLY A 35 19.29 0.37 5.46
C GLY A 35 18.01 -0.48 5.35
N GLU A 36 17.72 -1.29 6.36
CA GLU A 36 16.58 -2.22 6.36
C GLU A 36 15.22 -1.50 6.38
N THR A 37 15.13 -0.41 7.13
CA THR A 37 13.90 0.41 7.22
C THR A 37 13.52 1.04 5.89
N ASN A 38 14.50 1.53 5.13
CA ASN A 38 14.26 2.13 3.81
C ASN A 38 13.67 1.13 2.80
N MET A 39 14.19 -0.11 2.76
CA MET A 39 13.68 -1.13 1.84
C MET A 39 12.26 -1.58 2.19
N THR A 40 11.98 -1.73 3.49
CA THR A 40 10.64 -2.08 3.97
C THR A 40 9.63 -0.97 3.64
N ALA A 41 9.99 0.29 3.86
CA ALA A 41 9.14 1.43 3.53
C ALA A 41 8.80 1.50 2.03
N LEU A 42 9.79 1.31 1.15
CA LEU A 42 9.57 1.31 -0.29
C LEU A 42 8.63 0.19 -0.75
N ASN A 43 8.80 -1.02 -0.22
CA ASN A 43 7.92 -2.15 -0.52
C ASN A 43 6.48 -1.91 -0.06
N LEU A 44 6.29 -1.32 1.13
CA LEU A 44 4.97 -0.95 1.63
C LEU A 44 4.31 0.14 0.79
N ILE A 45 5.06 1.17 0.39
CA ILE A 45 4.56 2.24 -0.48
C ILE A 45 4.17 1.67 -1.85
N GLY A 46 4.99 0.78 -2.42
CA GLY A 46 4.71 0.12 -3.70
C GLY A 46 3.41 -0.67 -3.66
N ARG A 47 3.23 -1.52 -2.64
CA ARG A 47 1.98 -2.28 -2.43
C ARG A 47 0.78 -1.38 -2.17
N GLY A 48 0.95 -0.32 -1.38
CA GLY A 48 -0.09 0.67 -1.12
C GLY A 48 -0.60 1.34 -2.39
N LYS A 49 0.31 1.75 -3.29
CA LYS A 49 -0.06 2.35 -4.58
C LYS A 49 -0.84 1.39 -5.46
N ILE A 50 -0.43 0.11 -5.54
CA ILE A 50 -1.13 -0.92 -6.31
C ILE A 50 -2.56 -1.11 -5.76
N ASN A 51 -2.72 -1.22 -4.45
CA ASN A 51 -4.03 -1.40 -3.81
C ASN A 51 -4.94 -0.18 -4.02
N GLN A 52 -4.40 1.03 -3.89
CA GLN A 52 -5.14 2.27 -4.13
C GLN A 52 -5.64 2.34 -5.58
N HIS A 53 -4.76 2.06 -6.54
CA HIS A 53 -5.14 2.06 -7.95
C HIS A 53 -6.19 0.99 -8.27
N ALA A 54 -6.01 -0.24 -7.78
CA ALA A 54 -6.98 -1.31 -7.93
C ALA A 54 -8.35 -0.94 -7.31
N THR A 55 -8.35 -0.29 -6.16
CA THR A 55 -9.58 0.17 -5.49
C THR A 55 -10.31 1.24 -6.30
N LEU A 56 -9.57 2.19 -6.88
CA LEU A 56 -10.16 3.20 -7.76
C LEU A 56 -10.79 2.58 -9.01
N LEU A 57 -10.11 1.62 -9.65
CA LEU A 57 -10.66 0.88 -10.79
C LEU A 57 -11.92 0.10 -10.42
N LEU A 58 -11.92 -0.55 -9.25
CA LEU A 58 -13.08 -1.26 -8.73
C LEU A 58 -14.27 -0.31 -8.55
N PHE A 59 -14.07 0.84 -7.90
CA PHE A 59 -15.13 1.82 -7.69
C PHE A 59 -15.67 2.37 -9.01
N GLN A 60 -14.79 2.70 -9.95
CA GLN A 60 -15.20 3.14 -11.28
C GLN A 60 -16.08 2.10 -11.96
N LYS A 61 -15.69 0.81 -11.89
CA LYS A 61 -16.47 -0.27 -12.51
C LYS A 61 -17.80 -0.51 -11.80
N ILE A 62 -17.83 -0.42 -10.47
CA ILE A 62 -19.08 -0.54 -9.70
C ILE A 62 -20.05 0.57 -10.10
N GLU A 63 -19.59 1.81 -10.17
CA GLU A 63 -20.44 2.94 -10.56
C GLU A 63 -20.94 2.80 -12.01
N GLU A 64 -20.10 2.33 -12.92
CA GLU A 64 -20.52 1.95 -14.28
C GLU A 64 -21.66 0.92 -14.24
N LEU A 65 -21.48 -0.20 -13.52
CA LEU A 65 -22.49 -1.26 -13.40
C LEU A 65 -23.77 -0.81 -12.66
N ARG A 66 -23.67 0.19 -11.79
CA ARG A 66 -24.85 0.81 -11.14
C ARG A 66 -25.63 1.69 -12.10
N GLY A 67 -24.98 2.33 -13.06
CA GLY A 67 -25.62 3.13 -14.11
C GLY A 67 -26.35 2.31 -15.18
N VAL A 68 -25.97 1.04 -15.39
CA VAL A 68 -26.59 0.18 -16.40
C VAL A 68 -27.97 -0.32 -15.92
N PRO A 69 -29.01 -0.36 -16.79
CA PRO A 69 -30.28 -1.01 -16.48
C PRO A 69 -30.12 -2.49 -16.15
N LEU A 70 -30.93 -3.02 -15.22
CA LEU A 70 -30.85 -4.41 -14.77
C LEU A 70 -30.95 -5.44 -15.91
N GLU A 71 -31.75 -5.15 -16.93
CA GLU A 71 -31.95 -6.00 -18.11
C GLU A 71 -30.72 -6.10 -19.01
N GLN A 72 -29.84 -5.09 -18.98
CA GLN A 72 -28.64 -5.01 -19.81
C GLN A 72 -27.37 -5.42 -19.07
N LEU A 73 -27.50 -5.82 -17.81
CA LEU A 73 -26.37 -6.19 -16.97
C LEU A 73 -25.83 -7.56 -17.38
N THR A 74 -24.63 -7.58 -17.95
CA THR A 74 -23.96 -8.81 -18.41
C THR A 74 -22.66 -9.03 -17.66
N ALA A 75 -22.33 -10.29 -17.39
CA ALA A 75 -21.05 -10.66 -16.78
C ALA A 75 -19.92 -10.47 -17.80
N GLY A 76 -18.71 -10.19 -17.33
CA GLY A 76 -17.60 -9.92 -18.23
C GLY A 76 -16.26 -9.80 -17.56
N GLU A 77 -15.26 -9.61 -18.41
CA GLU A 77 -13.88 -9.42 -18.04
C GLU A 77 -13.25 -8.35 -18.94
N PHE A 78 -12.39 -7.52 -18.37
CA PHE A 78 -11.70 -6.46 -19.07
C PHE A 78 -10.27 -6.32 -18.56
N GLU A 79 -9.31 -6.36 -19.47
CA GLU A 79 -7.92 -6.06 -19.15
C GLU A 79 -7.65 -4.57 -19.32
N THR A 80 -6.98 -3.98 -18.33
CA THR A 80 -6.55 -2.58 -18.42
C THR A 80 -5.57 -2.39 -19.57
N PRO A 81 -5.51 -1.21 -20.21
CA PRO A 81 -4.60 -0.95 -21.33
C PRO A 81 -3.12 -1.16 -21.00
N SER A 82 -2.75 -1.06 -19.72
CA SER A 82 -1.39 -1.33 -19.24
C SER A 82 -1.08 -2.81 -19.02
N GLY A 83 -2.08 -3.70 -19.12
CA GLY A 83 -1.97 -5.14 -18.87
C GLY A 83 -1.69 -5.52 -17.41
N THR A 84 -1.67 -4.55 -16.50
CA THR A 84 -1.30 -4.73 -15.08
C THR A 84 -2.44 -5.29 -14.26
N PHE A 85 -3.68 -4.89 -14.58
CA PHE A 85 -4.88 -5.32 -13.89
C PHE A 85 -5.89 -5.93 -14.84
N THR A 86 -6.58 -6.95 -14.35
CA THR A 86 -7.75 -7.56 -14.99
C THR A 86 -8.96 -7.33 -14.10
N ILE A 87 -10.03 -6.80 -14.67
CA ILE A 87 -11.28 -6.50 -14.00
C ILE A 87 -12.27 -7.60 -14.38
N ASN A 88 -12.77 -8.34 -13.40
CA ASN A 88 -13.70 -9.45 -13.62
C ASN A 88 -15.00 -9.17 -12.85
N TRP A 89 -16.15 -9.26 -13.49
CA TRP A 89 -17.44 -9.15 -12.80
C TRP A 89 -18.39 -10.28 -13.18
N ARG A 90 -19.04 -10.83 -12.16
CA ARG A 90 -20.04 -11.88 -12.27
C ARG A 90 -21.37 -11.40 -11.74
N ILE A 91 -22.43 -11.89 -12.35
CA ILE A 91 -23.80 -11.55 -12.02
C ILE A 91 -24.53 -12.86 -11.77
N GLU A 92 -25.19 -12.96 -10.62
CA GLU A 92 -26.03 -14.08 -10.24
C GLU A 92 -27.46 -13.58 -10.03
N ASP A 93 -28.39 -14.19 -10.76
CA ASP A 93 -29.80 -13.81 -10.72
C ASP A 93 -30.53 -14.52 -9.59
N HIS A 94 -31.52 -13.84 -9.01
CA HIS A 94 -32.38 -14.33 -7.94
C HIS A 94 -31.64 -14.68 -6.64
N VAL A 95 -30.53 -13.98 -6.35
CA VAL A 95 -29.72 -14.18 -5.13
C VAL A 95 -29.71 -12.90 -4.29
N PRO A 96 -30.06 -12.97 -2.98
CA PRO A 96 -30.52 -14.16 -2.24
C PRO A 96 -32.01 -14.48 -2.44
N TYR A 97 -32.79 -13.59 -3.06
CA TYR A 97 -34.23 -13.77 -3.31
C TYR A 97 -34.58 -13.43 -4.77
N VAL A 98 -35.72 -13.93 -5.22
CA VAL A 98 -36.27 -13.66 -6.56
C VAL A 98 -36.45 -12.15 -6.78
N GLY A 99 -36.02 -11.64 -7.94
CA GLY A 99 -36.08 -10.21 -8.26
C GLY A 99 -34.83 -9.42 -7.85
N THR A 100 -33.81 -10.09 -7.30
CA THR A 100 -32.52 -9.48 -6.94
C THR A 100 -31.40 -10.04 -7.82
N LYS A 101 -30.51 -9.19 -8.31
CA LYS A 101 -29.24 -9.58 -8.93
C LYS A 101 -28.09 -9.31 -7.96
N GLN A 102 -27.25 -10.32 -7.73
CA GLN A 102 -26.00 -10.20 -7.00
C GLN A 102 -24.87 -9.94 -7.99
N ILE A 103 -24.08 -8.90 -7.74
CA ILE A 103 -23.00 -8.47 -8.62
C ILE A 103 -21.70 -8.54 -7.82
N ARG A 104 -20.78 -9.37 -8.29
CA ARG A 104 -19.46 -9.57 -7.69
C ARG A 104 -18.39 -9.07 -8.63
N CYS A 105 -17.66 -8.04 -8.23
CA CYS A 105 -16.61 -7.42 -9.02
C CYS A 105 -15.24 -7.63 -8.34
N ARG A 106 -14.24 -8.04 -9.12
CA ARG A 106 -12.89 -8.39 -8.67
C ARG A 106 -11.86 -7.71 -9.54
N ILE A 107 -10.79 -7.24 -8.91
CA ILE A 107 -9.60 -6.75 -9.61
C ILE A 107 -8.45 -7.71 -9.32
N LEU A 108 -7.90 -8.29 -10.38
CA LEU A 108 -6.77 -9.21 -10.34
C LEU A 108 -5.50 -8.48 -10.79
N TYR A 109 -4.38 -8.76 -10.14
CA TYR A 109 -3.05 -8.27 -10.53
C TYR A 109 -2.32 -9.29 -11.40
N ASN A 110 -1.94 -8.90 -12.61
CA ASN A 110 -1.18 -9.71 -13.56
C ASN A 110 0.33 -9.52 -13.27
N PRO A 111 1.19 -10.56 -13.28
CA PRO A 111 0.99 -11.94 -13.75
C PRO A 111 0.38 -12.91 -12.74
N THR A 112 0.34 -12.57 -11.45
CA THR A 112 0.03 -13.53 -10.38
C THR A 112 -1.44 -13.95 -10.36
N GLN A 113 -2.32 -13.23 -11.06
CA GLN A 113 -3.78 -13.35 -10.98
C GLN A 113 -4.28 -13.29 -9.52
N ALA A 114 -3.55 -12.59 -8.66
CA ALA A 114 -3.93 -12.41 -7.28
C ALA A 114 -5.07 -11.41 -7.20
N VAL A 115 -6.15 -11.76 -6.49
CA VAL A 115 -7.24 -10.83 -6.20
C VAL A 115 -6.70 -9.75 -5.25
N VAL A 116 -6.64 -8.52 -5.74
CA VAL A 116 -6.18 -7.36 -4.96
C VAL A 116 -7.33 -6.80 -4.14
N VAL A 117 -8.48 -6.68 -4.78
CA VAL A 117 -9.69 -6.15 -4.17
C VAL A 117 -10.93 -6.81 -4.80
N GLU A 118 -11.92 -7.06 -3.96
CA GLU A 118 -13.21 -7.63 -4.34
C GLU A 118 -14.32 -6.82 -3.66
N SER A 119 -15.42 -6.64 -4.37
CA SER A 119 -16.65 -6.10 -3.81
C SER A 119 -17.85 -6.89 -4.32
N LEU A 120 -18.85 -6.95 -3.46
CA LEU A 120 -20.09 -7.64 -3.73
C LEU A 120 -21.25 -6.72 -3.32
N PHE A 121 -22.18 -6.52 -4.24
CA PHE A 121 -23.37 -5.71 -4.00
C PHE A 121 -24.59 -6.31 -4.67
N TYR A 122 -25.76 -5.92 -4.21
CA TYR A 122 -27.04 -6.42 -4.68
C TYR A 122 -27.86 -5.29 -5.29
N ARG A 123 -28.63 -5.58 -6.34
CA ARG A 123 -29.66 -4.68 -6.87
C ARG A 123 -30.97 -5.44 -7.00
N SER A 124 -32.03 -4.88 -6.45
CA SER A 124 -33.40 -5.30 -6.76
C SER A 124 -33.95 -4.45 -7.90
N GLU A 125 -34.92 -5.02 -8.63
CA GLU A 125 -35.86 -4.24 -9.46
C GLU A 125 -36.65 -3.22 -8.63
#